data_AF-A0A2I0GK40-F1
#
_entry.id   AF-A0A2I0GK40-F1
#
_cell.length_a   1.000
_cell.length_b   1.000
_cell.length_c   1.000
_cell.angle_alpha   90.00
_cell.angle_beta   90.00
_cell.angle_gamma   90.00
#
_symmetry.space_group_name_H-M   'P 1'
#
loop_
_entity.id
_entity.type
_entity.pdbx_description
1 polymer ?
#
loop_
_entity_poly.entity_id
_entity_poly.type
_entity_poly.pdbx_seq_one_letter_code
_entity_poly.pdbx_strand_id
1 'polypeptide(L)'
;MNIFNLAEWWRADITAQYLYWLELNSDRTVWRSGTLPVGLLAFYGLTEPLDRRWHVLGLGHDVNIDDRLIDSAAVIHFNGNLKPWLEIGISRYKPLWWRYVDHTHPYLRECTAN
;
A
#
# COMPACT_ATOMS: atom_id res chain seq x y z
N MET A 1 2.42 3.67 3.30
CA MET A 1 3.80 3.99 2.93
C MET A 1 4.48 4.32 4.22
N ASN A 2 5.67 3.80 4.45
CA ASN A 2 6.41 4.04 5.68
C ASN A 2 7.76 4.67 5.34
N ILE A 3 8.21 5.60 6.17
CA ILE A 3 9.55 6.19 6.11
C ILE A 3 10.21 5.82 7.43
N PHE A 4 11.39 5.22 7.36
CA PHE A 4 12.10 4.75 8.54
C PHE A 4 13.37 5.55 8.74
N ASN A 5 13.55 6.12 9.93
CA ASN A 5 14.84 6.63 10.36
C ASN A 5 15.70 5.45 10.83
N LEU A 6 16.70 5.07 10.03
CA LEU A 6 17.52 3.89 10.31
C LEU A 6 18.43 4.06 11.56
N ALA A 7 18.82 5.30 11.89
CA ALA A 7 19.59 5.55 13.10
C ALA A 7 18.74 5.30 14.35
N GLU A 8 17.50 5.81 14.37
CA GLU A 8 16.57 5.57 15.47
C GLU A 8 16.09 4.11 15.50
N TRP A 9 15.89 3.48 14.35
CA TRP A 9 15.62 2.04 14.26
C TRP A 9 16.68 1.23 15.02
N TRP A 10 17.95 1.53 14.76
CA TRP A 10 19.05 0.84 15.41
C TRP A 10 19.12 1.16 16.92
N ARG A 11 18.97 2.43 17.29
CA ARG A 11 19.00 2.86 18.70
C ARG A 11 17.87 2.27 19.55
N ALA A 12 16.68 2.11 18.99
CA ALA A 12 15.51 1.55 19.67
C ALA A 12 15.43 0.03 19.58
N ASP A 13 16.41 -0.61 18.94
CA ASP A 13 16.50 -2.06 18.71
C ASP A 13 15.20 -2.67 18.14
N ILE A 14 14.64 -1.98 17.14
CA ILE A 14 13.37 -2.37 16.52
C ILE A 14 13.43 -3.78 15.92
N THR A 15 14.59 -4.18 15.38
CA THR A 15 14.77 -5.52 14.82
C THR A 15 14.51 -6.60 15.86
N ALA A 16 15.07 -6.46 17.08
CA ALA A 16 14.85 -7.42 18.15
C ALA A 16 13.38 -7.46 18.59
N GLN A 17 12.74 -6.30 18.73
CA GLN A 17 11.31 -6.24 19.09
C GLN A 17 10.42 -6.90 18.02
N TYR A 18 10.71 -6.64 16.75
CA TYR A 18 10.00 -7.25 15.63
C TYR A 18 10.12 -8.78 15.65
N LEU A 19 11.34 -9.30 15.84
CA LEU A 19 11.59 -10.74 15.90
C LEU A 19 10.92 -11.38 17.11
N TYR A 20 10.93 -10.73 18.28
CA TYR A 20 10.23 -11.18 19.48
C TYR A 20 8.72 -11.38 19.21
N TRP A 21 8.07 -10.38 18.64
CA TRP A 21 6.64 -10.49 18.32
C TRP A 21 6.37 -11.56 17.27
N LEU A 22 7.26 -11.70 16.27
CA LEU A 22 7.13 -12.73 15.25
C LEU A 22 7.21 -14.14 15.84
N GLU A 23 8.15 -14.38 16.76
CA GLU A 23 8.31 -15.66 17.47
C GLU A 23 7.11 -15.96 18.37
N LEU A 24 6.63 -14.95 19.11
CA LEU A 24 5.47 -15.08 19.98
C LEU A 24 4.19 -15.45 19.20
N ASN A 25 4.05 -14.96 17.96
CA ASN A 25 2.92 -15.32 17.09
C ASN A 25 3.23 -16.50 16.15
N SER A 26 4.22 -17.34 16.45
CA SER A 26 4.57 -18.51 15.64
C SER A 26 3.40 -19.48 15.44
N ASP A 27 2.51 -19.60 16.44
CA ASP A 27 1.28 -20.40 16.40
C ASP A 27 0.06 -19.66 15.80
N ARG A 28 0.23 -18.39 15.42
CA ARG A 28 -0.80 -17.50 14.84
C ARG A 28 -1.97 -17.20 15.76
N THR A 29 -1.79 -17.28 17.08
CA THR A 29 -2.84 -16.99 18.07
C THR A 29 -3.06 -15.50 18.31
N VAL A 30 -2.03 -14.66 18.14
CA VAL A 30 -2.09 -13.20 18.35
C VAL A 30 -2.67 -12.50 17.11
N TRP A 31 -2.26 -12.89 15.90
CA TRP A 31 -2.87 -12.45 14.64
C TRP A 31 -2.75 -13.51 13.53
N ARG A 32 -3.66 -13.44 12.55
CA ARG A 32 -3.82 -14.48 11.52
C ARG A 32 -2.92 -14.33 10.30
N SER A 33 -2.71 -13.12 9.78
CA SER A 33 -1.95 -12.90 8.56
C SER A 33 -1.49 -11.44 8.40
N GLY A 34 -0.50 -11.26 7.53
CA GLY A 34 0.07 -9.96 7.18
C GLY A 34 1.22 -9.54 8.09
N THR A 35 1.99 -8.58 7.58
CA THR A 35 3.13 -7.98 8.29
C THR A 35 2.77 -6.72 9.05
N LEU A 36 1.58 -6.16 8.81
CA LEU A 36 1.13 -4.94 9.48
C LEU A 36 1.01 -5.11 11.01
N PRO A 37 0.42 -6.20 11.55
CA PRO A 37 0.30 -6.35 13.01
C PRO A 37 1.64 -6.36 13.74
N VAL A 38 2.61 -7.13 13.26
CA VAL A 38 3.96 -7.18 13.85
C VAL A 38 4.68 -5.85 13.75
N GLY A 39 4.50 -5.11 12.65
CA GLY A 39 5.00 -3.74 12.53
C GLY A 39 4.39 -2.81 13.57
N LEU A 40 3.07 -2.83 13.77
CA LEU A 40 2.42 -1.98 14.79
C LEU A 40 2.90 -2.30 16.21
N LEU A 41 3.15 -3.58 16.51
CA LEU A 41 3.66 -4.01 17.81
C LEU A 41 5.13 -3.61 18.02
N ALA A 42 5.98 -3.81 17.02
CA ALA A 42 7.41 -3.47 17.09
C ALA A 42 7.67 -1.96 17.16
N PHE A 43 6.75 -1.14 16.63
CA PHE A 43 6.86 0.31 16.60
C PHE A 43 5.88 1.03 17.54
N TYR A 44 5.28 0.30 18.50
CA TYR A 44 4.29 0.89 19.39
C TYR A 44 4.87 2.08 20.17
N GLY A 45 4.24 3.25 20.04
CA GLY A 45 4.71 4.50 20.66
C GLY A 45 5.93 5.14 20.00
N LEU A 46 6.41 4.60 18.86
CA LEU A 46 7.59 5.06 18.13
C LEU A 46 7.27 5.51 16.70
N THR A 47 5.99 5.79 16.42
CA THR A 47 5.53 6.23 15.10
C THR A 47 4.99 7.64 15.14
N GLU A 48 5.20 8.35 14.03
CA GLU A 48 4.61 9.66 13.77
C GLU A 48 3.68 9.57 12.56
N PRO A 49 2.51 10.22 12.59
CA PRO A 49 1.60 10.22 11.45
C PRO A 49 2.17 11.04 10.30
N LEU A 50 2.09 10.51 9.09
CA LEU A 50 2.31 11.29 7.87
C LEU A 50 1.02 11.99 7.46
N ASP A 51 1.14 13.19 6.87
CA ASP A 51 0.01 13.82 6.20
C ASP A 51 -0.55 12.86 5.14
N ARG A 52 -1.87 12.68 5.14
CA ARG A 52 -2.56 11.69 4.30
C ARG A 52 -2.29 11.89 2.80
N ARG A 53 -1.89 13.08 2.35
CA ARG A 53 -1.50 13.36 0.96
C ARG A 53 -0.22 12.66 0.56
N TRP A 54 0.65 12.26 1.49
CA TRP A 54 1.83 11.46 1.14
C TRP A 54 1.45 10.09 0.55
N HIS A 55 0.33 9.50 1.00
CA HIS A 55 -0.08 8.18 0.57
C HIS A 55 -1.59 8.00 0.61
N VAL A 56 -2.23 8.11 -0.55
CA VAL A 56 -3.67 7.89 -0.70
C VAL A 56 -3.93 6.45 -1.10
N LEU A 57 -4.42 5.66 -0.15
CA LEU A 57 -4.84 4.27 -0.32
C LEU A 57 -6.35 4.14 -0.54
N GLY A 58 -6.78 2.94 -0.94
CA GLY A 58 -8.19 2.57 -1.11
C GLY A 58 -8.64 2.48 -2.56
N LEU A 59 -7.79 2.88 -3.52
CA LEU A 59 -8.16 2.83 -4.94
C LEU A 59 -8.34 1.36 -5.36
N GLY A 60 -9.47 1.07 -6.00
CA GLY A 60 -9.90 -0.29 -6.32
C GLY A 60 -10.76 -0.97 -5.24
N HIS A 61 -11.00 -0.31 -4.10
CA HIS A 61 -11.98 -0.72 -3.08
C HIS A 61 -13.08 0.33 -2.95
N ASP A 62 -12.68 1.56 -2.62
CA ASP A 62 -13.57 2.68 -2.37
C ASP A 62 -13.76 3.48 -3.65
N VAL A 63 -15.00 3.64 -4.10
CA VAL A 63 -15.35 4.42 -5.30
C VAL A 63 -15.47 5.92 -5.03
N ASN A 64 -15.43 6.35 -3.76
CA ASN A 64 -15.78 7.70 -3.29
C ASN A 64 -14.59 8.49 -2.74
N ILE A 65 -13.35 8.09 -3.02
CA ILE A 65 -12.18 8.89 -2.66
C ILE A 65 -12.27 10.26 -3.38
N ASP A 66 -12.09 11.33 -2.62
CA ASP A 66 -12.12 12.72 -3.10
C ASP A 66 -11.05 12.94 -4.19
N ASP A 67 -11.46 13.51 -5.32
CA ASP A 67 -10.55 13.84 -6.43
C ASP A 67 -9.47 14.82 -6.01
N ARG A 68 -9.78 15.81 -5.16
CA ARG A 68 -8.77 16.77 -4.65
C ARG A 68 -7.69 16.07 -3.84
N LEU A 69 -8.06 15.01 -3.11
CA LEU A 69 -7.11 14.23 -2.34
C LEU A 69 -6.25 13.37 -3.27
N ILE A 70 -6.83 12.78 -4.33
CA ILE A 70 -6.10 12.04 -5.35
C ILE A 70 -5.11 12.95 -6.09
N ASP A 71 -5.54 14.14 -6.50
CA ASP A 71 -4.75 15.09 -7.28
C ASP A 71 -3.59 15.69 -6.47
N SER A 72 -3.78 15.87 -5.16
CA SER A 72 -2.73 16.36 -4.25
C SER A 72 -1.84 15.25 -3.69
N ALA A 73 -2.07 13.99 -4.07
CA ALA A 73 -1.32 12.86 -3.53
C ALA A 73 0.09 12.78 -4.11
N ALA A 74 1.09 12.53 -3.25
CA ALA A 74 2.43 12.16 -3.69
C ALA A 74 2.45 10.73 -4.27
N VAL A 75 1.71 9.81 -3.62
CA VAL A 75 1.56 8.41 -4.06
C VAL A 75 0.11 7.99 -3.92
N ILE A 76 -0.47 7.48 -5.00
CA ILE A 76 -1.75 6.74 -4.97
C ILE A 76 -1.48 5.24 -4.94
N HIS A 77 -2.28 4.51 -4.16
CA HIS A 77 -2.14 3.06 -4.03
C HIS A 77 -3.42 2.35 -4.40
N PHE A 78 -3.37 1.68 -5.56
CA PHE A 78 -4.36 0.70 -5.97
C PHE A 78 -4.21 -0.56 -5.12
N ASN A 79 -4.67 -0.56 -3.88
CA ASN A 79 -4.62 -1.73 -2.98
C ASN A 79 -5.93 -2.54 -2.99
N GLY A 80 -6.93 -2.14 -3.79
CA GLY A 80 -8.19 -2.87 -3.91
C GLY A 80 -8.28 -3.94 -4.97
N ASN A 81 -9.33 -4.75 -4.92
CA ASN A 81 -9.50 -5.87 -5.84
C ASN A 81 -9.90 -5.41 -7.24
N LEU A 82 -10.63 -4.30 -7.36
CA LEU A 82 -11.10 -3.73 -8.62
C LEU A 82 -10.03 -2.82 -9.25
N LYS A 83 -8.87 -3.40 -9.55
CA LYS A 83 -7.70 -2.69 -10.09
C LYS A 83 -8.00 -2.05 -11.44
N PRO A 84 -7.37 -0.91 -11.78
CA PRO A 84 -7.65 -0.17 -13.02
C PRO A 84 -7.26 -0.90 -14.31
N TRP A 85 -6.37 -1.90 -14.25
CA TRP A 85 -6.00 -2.75 -15.38
C TRP A 85 -6.92 -3.95 -15.59
N LEU A 86 -7.94 -4.13 -14.75
CA LEU A 86 -8.95 -5.18 -14.93
C LEU A 86 -10.17 -4.62 -15.65
N GLU A 87 -10.88 -5.48 -16.38
CA GLU A 87 -12.15 -5.14 -17.02
C GLU A 87 -13.16 -4.62 -15.99
N ILE A 88 -13.31 -5.34 -14.88
CA ILE A 88 -14.16 -5.00 -13.72
C ILE A 88 -13.61 -3.87 -12.85
N GLY A 89 -12.49 -3.26 -13.23
CA GLY A 89 -11.87 -2.16 -12.50
C GLY A 89 -12.79 -0.94 -12.38
N ILE A 90 -12.67 -0.20 -11.28
CA ILE A 90 -13.45 1.03 -11.06
C ILE A 90 -13.13 2.05 -12.16
N SER A 91 -14.12 2.38 -12.99
CA SER A 91 -13.94 3.18 -14.22
C SER A 91 -13.22 4.51 -14.00
N ARG A 92 -13.57 5.27 -12.95
CA ARG A 92 -12.95 6.58 -12.67
C ARG A 92 -11.46 6.49 -12.34
N TYR A 93 -10.97 5.33 -11.91
CA TYR A 93 -9.56 5.13 -11.57
C TYR A 93 -8.72 4.59 -12.72
N LYS A 94 -9.35 4.10 -13.80
CA LYS A 94 -8.63 3.59 -14.98
C LYS A 94 -7.68 4.62 -15.61
N PRO A 95 -8.09 5.89 -15.84
CA PRO A 95 -7.22 6.89 -16.44
C PRO A 95 -5.95 7.19 -15.61
N LEU A 96 -6.03 7.04 -14.28
CA LEU A 96 -4.92 7.32 -13.38
C LEU A 96 -3.72 6.38 -13.63
N TRP A 97 -3.99 5.13 -14.04
CA TRP A 97 -3.00 4.13 -14.40
C TRP A 97 -2.67 4.14 -15.90
N TRP A 98 -3.68 4.15 -16.76
CA TRP A 98 -3.52 3.99 -18.21
C TRP A 98 -2.64 5.04 -18.88
N ARG A 99 -2.57 6.26 -18.33
CA ARG A 99 -1.68 7.31 -18.84
C ARG A 99 -0.19 6.96 -18.77
N TYR A 100 0.19 6.00 -17.93
CA TYR A 100 1.57 5.53 -17.76
C TYR A 100 1.82 4.19 -18.44
N VAL A 101 0.80 3.59 -19.07
CA VAL A 101 0.91 2.32 -19.78
C VAL A 101 1.39 2.58 -21.20
N ASP A 102 2.44 1.89 -21.62
CA ASP A 102 2.88 1.89 -23.01
C ASP A 102 1.99 0.98 -23.85
N HIS A 103 0.97 1.56 -24.46
CA HIS A 103 0.02 0.84 -25.33
C HIS A 103 0.66 0.33 -26.63
N THR A 104 1.88 0.75 -26.95
CA THR A 104 2.60 0.22 -28.13
C THR A 104 3.33 -1.09 -27.84
N HIS A 105 3.46 -1.45 -26.56
CA HIS A 105 4.16 -2.66 -26.14
C HIS A 105 3.49 -3.92 -26.73
N PRO A 106 4.25 -4.82 -27.41
CA PRO A 106 3.68 -5.98 -28.10
C PRO A 106 2.75 -6.84 -27.24
N TYR A 107 3.17 -7.19 -26.02
CA TYR A 107 2.36 -7.98 -25.09
C TYR A 107 1.04 -7.30 -24.66
N LEU A 108 0.96 -5.97 -24.64
CA LEU A 108 -0.26 -5.26 -24.26
C LEU A 108 -1.22 -5.09 -25.44
N ARG A 109 -0.70 -5.00 -26.66
CA ARG A 109 -1.51 -5.00 -27.88
C ARG A 109 -2.30 -6.29 -28.03
N GLU A 110 -1.68 -7.44 -27.70
CA GLU A 110 -2.36 -8.74 -27.73
C GLU A 110 -3.48 -8.84 -26.69
N CYS A 111 -3.35 -8.18 -25.53
CA CYS A 111 -4.39 -8.15 -24.49
C CYS A 111 -5.58 -7.22 -24.80
N THR A 112 -5.40 -6.24 -25.68
CA THR A 112 -6.43 -5.23 -26.01
C THR A 112 -7.11 -5.49 -27.35
N ALA A 113 -6.65 -6.48 -28.12
CA ALA A 113 -7.14 -6.80 -29.46
C ALA A 113 -8.37 -7.74 -29.52
N ASN A 114 -9.15 -7.85 -28.44
CA ASN A 114 -10.43 -8.58 -28.40
C ASN A 114 -11.58 -7.65 -28.05
#